data_AF-A0A2D2DN03-F1
#
_entry.id   AF-A0A2D2DN03-F1
#
_cell.length_a   1.000
_cell.length_b   1.000
_cell.length_c   1.000
_cell.angle_alpha   90.00
_cell.angle_beta   90.00
_cell.angle_gamma   90.00
#
_symmetry.space_group_name_H-M   'P 1'
#
loop_
_entity.id
_entity.type
_entity.pdbx_description
1 polymer ?
#
loop_
_entity_poly.entity_id
_entity_poly.type
_entity_poly.pdbx_seq_one_letter_code
_entity_poly.pdbx_strand_id
1 'polypeptide(L)'
;MSFLSKAWNALGDGALWAFEEVSIYRRKRKPAPRIGKAEALARLRAADYGVVERVKDMSSADFLERYLMQQRPVIVTDGLRDWPAHQLWSFDYFRREFGGMTVQLQDAGFRPGAQARLDSYLAEIAARSPVELGQLNKDLDYLRYTYDSYVKHLLFTWGFGHHVKTQSFSFVAFQRIREHWGRPYFLPAGGYRIPWVQLGSLRPNERMCQDWGLYFSAPGACTRLHADGMRSNAVLCQIAGKKAGWIFSPSLEGAARSAAEGSDAEDFAGSGADSADRIWRFDLAPGEILLIPRGLAHEVHTLSPSISLTFNFVTNLEFQDYFRYKAERGAGWIASAPISAVSEFAEIYRADPNSVVADANREVHLA
;
A
#
# COMPACT_ATOMS: atom_id res chain seq x y z
N MET A 1 19.64 21.34 -2.41
CA MET A 1 18.48 21.93 -1.69
C MET A 1 18.98 23.00 -0.74
N SER A 2 18.36 24.18 -0.73
CA SER A 2 18.74 25.28 0.17
C SER A 2 18.46 24.94 1.63
N PHE A 3 19.25 25.49 2.56
CA PHE A 3 19.06 25.36 4.01
C PHE A 3 17.62 25.70 4.44
N LEU A 4 17.04 26.73 3.82
CA LEU A 4 15.66 27.18 4.06
C LEU A 4 14.61 26.10 3.76
N SER A 5 14.77 25.36 2.66
CA SER A 5 13.84 24.26 2.31
C SER A 5 13.89 23.14 3.34
N LYS A 6 15.09 22.77 3.82
CA LYS A 6 15.25 21.75 4.87
C LYS A 6 14.63 22.19 6.19
N ALA A 7 14.87 23.43 6.60
CA ALA A 7 14.32 24.00 7.84
C ALA A 7 12.78 24.08 7.79
N TRP A 8 12.21 24.56 6.68
CA TRP A 8 10.76 24.63 6.50
C TRP A 8 10.10 23.25 6.55
N ASN A 9 10.70 22.27 5.87
CA ASN A 9 10.17 20.92 5.87
C ASN A 9 10.26 20.27 7.25
N ALA A 10 11.34 20.50 8.01
CA ALA A 10 11.47 20.01 9.38
C ALA A 10 10.42 20.60 10.34
N LEU A 11 10.10 21.90 10.19
CA LEU A 11 9.01 22.54 10.94
C LEU A 11 7.65 21.93 10.59
N GLY A 12 7.40 21.65 9.31
CA GLY A 12 6.20 20.96 8.84
C GLY A 12 6.05 19.55 9.42
N ASP A 13 7.14 18.78 9.45
CA ASP A 13 7.16 17.44 10.08
C ASP A 13 6.82 17.54 11.58
N GLY A 14 7.43 18.50 12.30
CA GLY A 14 7.15 18.74 13.71
C GLY A 14 5.71 19.17 13.98
N ALA A 15 5.13 20.01 13.12
CA ALA A 15 3.74 20.44 13.23
C ALA A 15 2.75 19.30 12.95
N LEU A 16 3.02 18.48 11.92
CA LEU A 16 2.23 17.28 11.62
C LEU A 16 2.24 16.31 12.79
N TRP A 17 3.42 16.09 13.39
CA TRP A 17 3.56 15.26 14.58
C TRP A 17 2.77 15.79 15.78
N ALA A 18 2.92 17.08 16.10
CA ALA A 18 2.16 17.69 17.19
C ALA A 18 0.65 17.54 16.95
N PHE A 19 0.20 17.69 15.69
CA PHE A 19 -1.17 17.41 15.32
C PHE A 19 -1.55 15.93 15.49
N GLU A 20 -0.65 14.97 15.21
CA GLU A 20 -0.80 13.52 15.51
C GLU A 20 -0.99 13.24 16.98
N GLU A 21 -0.13 13.75 17.83
CA GLU A 21 -0.25 13.60 19.28
C GLU A 21 -1.54 14.24 19.82
N VAL A 22 -1.90 15.45 19.38
CA VAL A 22 -3.09 16.15 19.90
C VAL A 22 -4.40 15.57 19.36
N SER A 23 -4.39 14.95 18.17
CA SER A 23 -5.57 14.33 17.58
C SER A 23 -6.09 13.07 18.30
N ILE A 24 -5.41 12.62 19.37
CA ILE A 24 -5.94 11.60 20.29
C ILE A 24 -7.27 12.05 20.94
N TYR A 25 -7.52 13.36 21.05
CA TYR A 25 -8.78 13.94 21.55
C TYR A 25 -9.84 14.02 20.44
N ARG A 26 -10.25 12.84 19.93
CA ARG A 26 -11.17 12.71 18.79
C ARG A 26 -12.60 13.11 19.14
N ARG A 27 -13.28 13.76 18.20
CA ARG A 27 -14.74 13.97 18.30
C ARG A 27 -15.45 12.64 18.06
N LYS A 28 -16.56 12.38 18.78
CA LYS A 28 -17.42 11.24 18.46
C LYS A 28 -18.02 11.45 17.07
N ARG A 29 -17.77 10.51 16.15
CA ARG A 29 -18.44 10.49 14.85
C ARG A 29 -19.93 10.26 15.02
N LYS A 30 -20.74 10.85 14.14
CA LYS A 30 -22.14 10.46 14.03
C LYS A 30 -22.22 8.99 13.60
N PRO A 31 -23.10 8.17 14.19
CA PRO A 31 -23.30 6.80 13.74
C PRO A 31 -23.75 6.81 12.27
N ALA A 32 -23.13 5.98 11.46
CA ALA A 32 -23.54 5.74 10.09
C ALA A 32 -24.54 4.56 10.03
N PRO A 33 -25.37 4.45 8.98
CA PRO A 33 -26.13 3.23 8.70
C PRO A 33 -25.21 2.00 8.74
N ARG A 34 -25.74 0.85 9.11
CA ARG A 34 -24.97 -0.40 9.13
C ARG A 34 -25.47 -1.32 8.04
N ILE A 35 -24.55 -2.00 7.38
CA ILE A 35 -24.85 -3.03 6.40
C ILE A 35 -24.63 -4.40 7.04
N GLY A 36 -25.63 -5.27 6.89
CA GLY A 36 -25.56 -6.65 7.37
C GLY A 36 -24.90 -7.58 6.36
N LYS A 37 -24.41 -8.74 6.82
CA LYS A 37 -23.65 -9.68 5.99
C LYS A 37 -24.37 -10.09 4.69
N ALA A 38 -25.68 -10.37 4.74
CA ALA A 38 -26.43 -10.81 3.57
C ALA A 38 -26.53 -9.72 2.48
N GLU A 39 -26.82 -8.48 2.91
CA GLU A 39 -26.85 -7.31 2.03
C GLU A 39 -25.46 -6.99 1.48
N ALA A 40 -24.43 -7.08 2.32
CA ALA A 40 -23.04 -6.91 1.92
C ALA A 40 -22.64 -7.88 0.80
N LEU A 41 -22.93 -9.18 0.97
CA LEU A 41 -22.65 -10.18 -0.07
C LEU A 41 -23.45 -9.94 -1.36
N ALA A 42 -24.70 -9.47 -1.26
CA ALA A 42 -25.50 -9.12 -2.43
C ALA A 42 -24.90 -7.94 -3.21
N ARG A 43 -24.48 -6.88 -2.51
CA ARG A 43 -23.81 -5.71 -3.12
C ARG A 43 -22.49 -6.09 -3.77
N LEU A 44 -21.67 -6.89 -3.09
CA LEU A 44 -20.40 -7.35 -3.64
C LEU A 44 -20.60 -8.20 -4.91
N ARG A 45 -21.59 -9.09 -4.95
CA ARG A 45 -21.93 -9.88 -6.16
C ARG A 45 -22.47 -9.05 -7.32
N ALA A 46 -23.17 -7.96 -7.02
CA ALA A 46 -23.76 -7.06 -8.02
C ALA A 46 -22.81 -5.95 -8.48
N ALA A 47 -21.61 -5.84 -7.89
CA ALA A 47 -20.63 -4.84 -8.25
C ALA A 47 -20.13 -5.03 -9.69
N ASP A 48 -19.69 -3.93 -10.30
CA ASP A 48 -18.99 -3.95 -11.57
C ASP A 48 -17.55 -4.47 -11.37
N TYR A 49 -17.21 -5.55 -12.06
CA TYR A 49 -15.91 -6.21 -11.94
C TYR A 49 -15.01 -5.82 -13.11
N GLY A 50 -13.86 -5.22 -12.80
CA GLY A 50 -12.87 -4.82 -13.77
C GLY A 50 -11.45 -5.26 -13.42
N VAL A 51 -10.53 -5.07 -14.36
CA VAL A 51 -9.09 -5.12 -14.10
C VAL A 51 -8.55 -3.71 -13.91
N VAL A 52 -7.52 -3.57 -13.06
CA VAL A 52 -6.79 -2.31 -12.93
C VAL A 52 -6.11 -1.98 -14.27
N GLU A 53 -6.31 -0.75 -14.75
CA GLU A 53 -5.71 -0.27 -15.98
C GLU A 53 -4.18 -0.33 -15.91
N ARG A 54 -3.54 -0.68 -17.03
CA ARG A 54 -2.09 -0.83 -17.15
C ARG A 54 -1.57 0.18 -18.16
N VAL A 55 -0.68 1.04 -17.73
CA VAL A 55 -0.16 2.16 -18.54
C VAL A 55 1.36 2.20 -18.47
N LYS A 56 1.99 2.71 -19.54
CA LYS A 56 3.42 2.94 -19.65
C LYS A 56 3.67 4.41 -20.00
N ASP A 57 4.87 4.93 -19.71
CA ASP A 57 5.30 6.27 -20.11
C ASP A 57 4.37 7.38 -19.56
N MET A 58 3.91 7.20 -18.32
CA MET A 58 2.94 8.05 -17.64
C MET A 58 3.51 9.42 -17.27
N SER A 59 2.93 10.51 -17.79
CA SER A 59 3.32 11.86 -17.35
C SER A 59 2.81 12.14 -15.93
N SER A 60 3.48 13.04 -15.19
CA SER A 60 2.98 13.43 -13.86
C SER A 60 1.65 14.17 -13.88
N ALA A 61 1.34 14.86 -14.99
CA ALA A 61 0.07 15.55 -15.16
C ALA A 61 -1.06 14.53 -15.38
N ASP A 62 -0.87 13.57 -16.27
CA ASP A 62 -1.84 12.49 -16.52
C ASP A 62 -2.08 11.65 -15.27
N PHE A 63 -1.00 11.31 -14.54
CA PHE A 63 -1.11 10.61 -13.27
C PHE A 63 -2.02 11.36 -12.28
N LEU A 64 -1.81 12.68 -12.15
CA LEU A 64 -2.57 13.52 -11.24
C LEU A 64 -4.04 13.60 -11.65
N GLU A 65 -4.31 13.95 -12.90
CA GLU A 65 -5.65 14.28 -13.40
C GLU A 65 -6.53 13.05 -13.60
N ARG A 66 -5.97 11.97 -14.17
CA ARG A 66 -6.73 10.77 -14.56
C ARG A 66 -6.87 9.76 -13.43
N TYR A 67 -5.91 9.72 -12.49
CA TYR A 67 -5.83 8.67 -11.48
C TYR A 67 -5.96 9.20 -10.07
N LEU A 68 -5.05 10.10 -9.65
CA LEU A 68 -5.02 10.56 -8.26
C LEU A 68 -6.26 11.39 -7.89
N MET A 69 -6.67 12.31 -8.77
CA MET A 69 -7.86 13.14 -8.59
C MET A 69 -9.16 12.34 -8.69
N GLN A 70 -9.20 11.33 -9.58
CA GLN A 70 -10.37 10.49 -9.81
C GLN A 70 -10.47 9.30 -8.84
N GLN A 71 -9.50 9.13 -7.94
CA GLN A 71 -9.36 7.96 -7.07
C GLN A 71 -9.41 6.63 -7.82
N ARG A 72 -8.76 6.57 -8.99
CA ARG A 72 -8.71 5.36 -9.84
C ARG A 72 -7.39 4.63 -9.65
N PRO A 73 -7.40 3.31 -9.34
CA PRO A 73 -6.17 2.53 -9.28
C PRO A 73 -5.56 2.38 -10.68
N VAL A 74 -4.23 2.29 -10.74
CA VAL A 74 -3.50 2.10 -12.00
C VAL A 74 -2.19 1.36 -11.75
N ILE A 75 -1.78 0.53 -12.70
CA ILE A 75 -0.46 -0.07 -12.74
C ILE A 75 0.38 0.67 -13.78
N VAL A 76 1.51 1.23 -13.36
CA VAL A 76 2.52 1.79 -14.25
C VAL A 76 3.57 0.72 -14.53
N THR A 77 3.57 0.18 -15.75
CA THR A 77 4.33 -1.04 -16.10
C THR A 77 5.84 -0.81 -16.20
N ASP A 78 6.27 0.43 -16.39
CA ASP A 78 7.68 0.84 -16.41
C ASP A 78 8.03 1.71 -15.19
N GLY A 79 7.25 1.61 -14.11
CA GLY A 79 7.37 2.51 -12.95
C GLY A 79 8.74 2.48 -12.25
N LEU A 80 9.46 1.36 -12.35
CA LEU A 80 10.80 1.19 -11.77
C LEU A 80 11.96 1.48 -12.73
N ARG A 81 11.70 2.02 -13.94
CA ARG A 81 12.72 2.18 -14.99
C ARG A 81 13.97 2.95 -14.57
N ASP A 82 13.83 3.92 -13.66
CA ASP A 82 14.92 4.78 -13.20
C ASP A 82 15.57 4.28 -11.90
N TRP A 83 15.16 3.12 -11.38
CA TRP A 83 15.63 2.60 -10.10
C TRP A 83 16.72 1.54 -10.32
N PRO A 84 17.96 1.76 -9.81
CA PRO A 84 18.98 0.71 -9.77
C PRO A 84 18.49 -0.56 -9.06
N ALA A 85 17.58 -0.43 -8.08
CA ALA A 85 16.95 -1.53 -7.38
C ALA A 85 16.36 -2.59 -8.32
N HIS A 86 15.78 -2.20 -9.46
CA HIS A 86 15.17 -3.14 -10.41
C HIS A 86 16.18 -4.16 -10.97
N GLN A 87 17.46 -3.81 -11.02
CA GLN A 87 18.54 -4.70 -11.47
C GLN A 87 19.34 -5.30 -10.32
N LEU A 88 19.48 -4.58 -9.20
CA LEU A 88 20.34 -4.97 -8.09
C LEU A 88 19.64 -5.87 -7.07
N TRP A 89 18.38 -5.61 -6.77
CA TRP A 89 17.70 -6.22 -5.64
C TRP A 89 17.19 -7.61 -5.99
N SER A 90 17.75 -8.59 -5.31
CA SER A 90 17.39 -10.00 -5.37
C SER A 90 17.45 -10.60 -3.98
N PHE A 91 16.89 -11.80 -3.81
CA PHE A 91 17.05 -12.54 -2.55
C PHE A 91 18.52 -12.72 -2.21
N ASP A 92 19.37 -13.08 -3.18
CA ASP A 92 20.81 -13.24 -2.99
C ASP A 92 21.51 -11.94 -2.58
N TYR A 93 21.12 -10.81 -3.17
CA TYR A 93 21.61 -9.50 -2.77
C TYR A 93 21.29 -9.24 -1.29
N PHE A 94 20.03 -9.38 -0.87
CA PHE A 94 19.66 -9.09 0.52
C PHE A 94 20.25 -10.10 1.52
N ARG A 95 20.41 -11.36 1.12
CA ARG A 95 21.11 -12.38 1.92
C ARG A 95 22.59 -12.02 2.12
N ARG A 96 23.29 -11.59 1.07
CA ARG A 96 24.70 -11.19 1.17
C ARG A 96 24.88 -9.92 2.01
N GLU A 97 24.08 -8.88 1.75
CA GLU A 97 24.28 -7.56 2.37
C GLU A 97 23.74 -7.45 3.80
N PHE A 98 22.67 -8.20 4.10
CA PHE A 98 21.91 -8.06 5.35
C PHE A 98 21.60 -9.40 6.04
N GLY A 99 22.01 -10.54 5.49
CA GLY A 99 21.58 -11.85 5.95
C GLY A 99 21.93 -12.19 7.41
N GLY A 100 22.99 -11.58 7.94
CA GLY A 100 23.38 -11.72 9.35
C GLY A 100 22.45 -11.03 10.36
N MET A 101 21.51 -10.20 9.91
CA MET A 101 20.61 -9.46 10.80
C MET A 101 19.45 -10.33 11.29
N THR A 102 19.02 -10.08 12.53
CA THR A 102 17.77 -10.63 13.07
C THR A 102 16.62 -9.69 12.72
N VAL A 103 15.53 -10.25 12.22
CA VAL A 103 14.33 -9.53 11.82
C VAL A 103 13.11 -10.05 12.57
N GLN A 104 12.16 -9.15 12.82
CA GLN A 104 10.87 -9.46 13.41
C GLN A 104 9.85 -9.65 12.28
N LEU A 105 9.33 -10.86 12.13
CA LEU A 105 8.29 -11.16 11.16
C LEU A 105 6.93 -10.69 11.68
N GLN A 106 5.95 -10.56 10.78
CA GLN A 106 4.60 -10.12 11.08
C GLN A 106 3.55 -10.99 10.39
N ASP A 107 2.41 -11.18 11.06
CA ASP A 107 1.28 -11.88 10.48
C ASP A 107 0.55 -11.04 9.42
N ALA A 108 -0.48 -11.64 8.83
CA ALA A 108 -1.38 -11.02 7.86
C ALA A 108 -2.12 -9.76 8.35
N GLY A 109 -2.16 -9.51 9.67
CA GLY A 109 -2.72 -8.33 10.32
C GLY A 109 -1.67 -7.39 10.93
N PHE A 110 -0.41 -7.51 10.52
CA PHE A 110 0.74 -6.73 10.99
C PHE A 110 1.08 -6.90 12.49
N ARG A 111 0.66 -8.00 13.11
CA ARG A 111 1.03 -8.30 14.49
C ARG A 111 2.44 -8.89 14.51
N PRO A 112 3.34 -8.42 15.40
CA PRO A 112 4.67 -9.02 15.54
C PRO A 112 4.58 -10.51 15.86
N GLY A 113 5.26 -11.33 15.05
CA GLY A 113 5.30 -12.79 15.15
C GLY A 113 6.66 -13.30 15.63
N ALA A 114 7.24 -14.26 14.90
CA ALA A 114 8.54 -14.83 15.23
C ALA A 114 9.72 -13.91 14.85
N GLN A 115 10.85 -14.07 15.55
CA GLN A 115 12.13 -13.52 15.11
C GLN A 115 12.88 -14.57 14.27
N ALA A 116 13.53 -14.12 13.21
CA ALA A 116 14.32 -14.98 12.34
C ALA A 116 15.61 -14.28 11.90
N ARG A 117 16.64 -15.08 11.57
CA ARG A 117 17.79 -14.57 10.84
C ARG A 117 17.39 -14.31 9.39
N LEU A 118 17.69 -13.12 8.87
CA LEU A 118 17.23 -12.70 7.54
C LEU A 118 17.70 -13.67 6.45
N ASP A 119 18.94 -14.15 6.51
CA ASP A 119 19.45 -15.13 5.54
C ASP A 119 18.59 -16.40 5.46
N SER A 120 18.29 -16.99 6.62
CA SER A 120 17.48 -18.21 6.72
C SER A 120 16.06 -17.98 6.21
N TYR A 121 15.46 -16.85 6.60
CA TYR A 121 14.11 -16.48 6.18
C TYR A 121 14.01 -16.27 4.66
N LEU A 122 14.95 -15.53 4.07
CA LEU A 122 14.99 -15.29 2.62
C LEU A 122 15.27 -16.58 1.83
N ALA A 123 16.10 -17.47 2.36
CA ALA A 123 16.35 -18.79 1.78
C ALA A 123 15.06 -19.62 1.71
N GLU A 124 14.30 -19.64 2.80
CA GLU A 124 13.05 -20.38 2.89
C GLU A 124 12.00 -19.86 1.90
N ILE A 125 11.80 -18.53 1.85
CA ILE A 125 10.88 -17.92 0.89
C ILE A 125 11.28 -18.24 -0.55
N ALA A 126 12.56 -18.08 -0.88
CA ALA A 126 13.06 -18.27 -2.25
C ALA A 126 12.90 -19.71 -2.75
N ALA A 127 12.90 -20.70 -1.85
CA ALA A 127 12.74 -22.12 -2.18
C ALA A 127 11.27 -22.54 -2.39
N ARG A 128 10.29 -21.70 -2.03
CA ARG A 128 8.87 -22.04 -2.13
C ARG A 128 8.37 -21.95 -3.57
N SER A 129 7.54 -22.92 -3.95
CA SER A 129 6.88 -22.93 -5.26
C SER A 129 5.81 -21.84 -5.36
N PRO A 130 5.61 -21.23 -6.53
CA PRO A 130 4.51 -20.29 -6.76
C PRO A 130 3.15 -20.93 -6.45
N VAL A 131 2.19 -20.08 -6.11
CA VAL A 131 0.80 -20.44 -5.87
C VAL A 131 -0.13 -19.59 -6.73
N GLU A 132 -1.35 -20.08 -6.94
CA GLU A 132 -2.41 -19.33 -7.62
C GLU A 132 -3.13 -18.36 -6.67
N LEU A 133 -3.78 -17.34 -7.21
CA LEU A 133 -4.58 -16.41 -6.42
C LEU A 133 -5.67 -17.16 -5.64
N GLY A 134 -5.73 -16.93 -4.33
CA GLY A 134 -6.63 -17.62 -3.42
C GLY A 134 -6.07 -18.92 -2.79
N GLN A 135 -4.92 -19.43 -3.25
CA GLN A 135 -4.19 -20.49 -2.54
C GLN A 135 -3.38 -19.88 -1.39
N LEU A 136 -4.02 -19.82 -0.23
CA LEU A 136 -3.50 -19.14 0.96
C LEU A 136 -2.85 -20.09 1.95
N ASN A 137 -1.83 -19.61 2.64
CA ASN A 137 -1.31 -20.24 3.85
C ASN A 137 -1.37 -19.23 5.01
N LYS A 138 -2.25 -19.52 5.98
CA LYS A 138 -2.58 -18.62 7.09
C LYS A 138 -1.47 -18.52 8.14
N ASP A 139 -0.53 -19.45 8.11
CA ASP A 139 0.60 -19.52 9.05
C ASP A 139 1.85 -18.83 8.49
N LEU A 140 1.75 -18.20 7.31
CA LEU A 140 2.86 -17.46 6.72
C LEU A 140 2.94 -16.04 7.26
N ASP A 141 3.98 -15.81 8.07
CA ASP A 141 4.43 -14.47 8.38
C ASP A 141 5.24 -13.87 7.22
N TYR A 142 5.22 -12.54 7.13
CA TYR A 142 6.06 -11.78 6.22
C TYR A 142 6.83 -10.67 6.91
N LEU A 143 7.93 -10.27 6.28
CA LEU A 143 8.71 -9.13 6.73
C LEU A 143 8.20 -7.89 6.01
N ARG A 144 7.59 -6.95 6.74
CA ARG A 144 7.01 -5.69 6.22
C ARG A 144 7.82 -4.43 6.58
N TYR A 145 8.70 -4.55 7.56
CA TYR A 145 9.30 -3.46 8.35
C TYR A 145 8.35 -2.66 9.22
N THR A 146 8.81 -2.39 10.45
CA THR A 146 8.23 -1.39 11.34
C THR A 146 9.33 -0.71 12.15
N TYR A 147 9.09 0.57 12.39
CA TYR A 147 9.95 1.53 13.05
C TYR A 147 10.39 1.07 14.45
N ASP A 148 11.66 1.28 14.79
CA ASP A 148 12.18 0.97 16.12
C ASP A 148 11.87 2.09 17.12
N SER A 149 11.87 3.35 16.69
CA SER A 149 11.49 4.51 17.47
C SER A 149 11.20 5.71 16.58
N TYR A 150 10.09 6.39 16.84
CA TYR A 150 9.71 7.63 16.17
C TYR A 150 10.83 8.70 16.15
N VAL A 151 11.61 8.81 17.23
CA VAL A 151 12.74 9.76 17.30
C VAL A 151 13.83 9.44 16.28
N LYS A 152 14.16 8.15 16.13
CA LYS A 152 15.15 7.71 15.13
C LYS A 152 14.65 8.02 13.71
N HIS A 153 13.34 7.89 13.49
CA HIS A 153 12.69 8.28 12.23
C HIS A 153 12.79 9.76 11.90
N LEU A 154 12.58 10.64 12.89
CA LEU A 154 12.80 12.07 12.71
C LEU A 154 14.26 12.38 12.38
N LEU A 155 15.20 11.76 13.10
CA LEU A 155 16.64 11.92 12.83
C LEU A 155 16.99 11.47 11.41
N PHE A 156 16.43 10.37 10.91
CA PHE A 156 16.60 9.95 9.51
C PHE A 156 16.08 11.02 8.55
N THR A 157 14.84 11.48 8.76
CA THR A 157 14.15 12.47 7.90
C THR A 157 14.87 13.81 7.83
N TRP A 158 15.53 14.21 8.92
CA TRP A 158 16.32 15.44 8.99
C TRP A 158 17.76 15.26 8.50
N GLY A 159 18.12 14.09 7.99
CA GLY A 159 19.46 13.79 7.44
C GLY A 159 20.50 13.38 8.49
N PHE A 160 20.13 13.29 9.76
CA PHE A 160 20.98 12.84 10.86
C PHE A 160 20.98 11.33 11.07
N GLY A 161 20.31 10.56 10.20
CA GLY A 161 20.19 9.11 10.38
C GLY A 161 21.54 8.40 10.52
N HIS A 162 22.60 8.87 9.86
CA HIS A 162 23.95 8.30 9.96
C HIS A 162 24.56 8.37 11.38
N HIS A 163 24.03 9.22 12.26
CA HIS A 163 24.41 9.27 13.68
C HIS A 163 23.61 8.31 14.56
N VAL A 164 22.54 7.71 14.05
CA VAL A 164 21.69 6.79 14.81
C VAL A 164 22.34 5.41 14.84
N LYS A 165 22.78 5.00 16.02
CA LYS A 165 23.22 3.62 16.27
C LYS A 165 21.99 2.74 16.51
N THR A 166 21.73 1.81 15.61
CA THR A 166 20.62 0.84 15.73
C THR A 166 20.95 -0.46 15.02
N GLN A 167 20.37 -1.55 15.50
CA GLN A 167 20.41 -2.88 14.85
C GLN A 167 19.12 -3.17 14.08
N SER A 168 18.22 -2.18 13.97
CA SER A 168 17.00 -2.30 13.16
C SER A 168 17.38 -2.50 11.70
N PHE A 169 16.96 -3.63 11.13
CA PHE A 169 17.12 -3.91 9.70
C PHE A 169 16.55 -2.74 8.88
N SER A 170 15.43 -2.11 9.28
CA SER A 170 14.78 -1.04 8.49
C SER A 170 15.73 0.12 8.32
N PHE A 171 16.22 0.56 9.47
CA PHE A 171 17.05 1.72 9.53
C PHE A 171 18.37 1.51 8.77
N VAL A 172 19.03 0.37 9.03
CA VAL A 172 20.31 0.03 8.38
C VAL A 172 20.14 -0.16 6.88
N ALA A 173 19.11 -0.89 6.44
CA ALA A 173 18.91 -1.15 5.02
C ALA A 173 18.57 0.13 4.27
N PHE A 174 17.63 0.94 4.75
CA PHE A 174 17.25 2.19 4.07
C PHE A 174 18.36 3.24 4.04
N GLN A 175 19.34 3.18 4.94
CA GLN A 175 20.57 3.96 4.80
C GLN A 175 21.47 3.44 3.69
N ARG A 176 21.69 2.12 3.63
CA ARG A 176 22.63 1.51 2.67
C ARG A 176 22.10 1.46 1.24
N ILE A 177 20.80 1.25 1.07
CA ILE A 177 20.15 1.14 -0.25
C ILE A 177 19.52 2.45 -0.72
N ARG A 178 19.79 3.57 -0.03
CA ARG A 178 19.16 4.87 -0.29
C ARG A 178 19.20 5.29 -1.75
N GLU A 179 20.35 5.09 -2.41
CA GLU A 179 20.56 5.50 -3.81
C GLU A 179 19.99 4.50 -4.83
N HIS A 180 19.46 3.36 -4.38
CA HIS A 180 18.92 2.33 -5.28
C HIS A 180 17.50 2.63 -5.75
N TRP A 181 16.81 3.58 -5.11
CA TRP A 181 15.41 3.87 -5.38
C TRP A 181 15.09 5.32 -5.02
N GLY A 182 13.93 5.83 -5.46
CA GLY A 182 13.55 7.22 -5.24
C GLY A 182 12.10 7.49 -5.59
N ARG A 183 11.80 8.73 -5.98
CA ARG A 183 10.46 9.08 -6.48
C ARG A 183 10.26 8.46 -7.87
N PRO A 184 9.22 7.63 -8.10
CA PRO A 184 8.85 7.21 -9.45
C PRO A 184 8.61 8.41 -10.36
N TYR A 185 9.04 8.34 -11.62
CA TYR A 185 9.04 9.48 -12.54
C TYR A 185 7.65 10.12 -12.71
N PHE A 186 6.60 9.30 -12.68
CA PHE A 186 5.20 9.71 -12.86
C PHE A 186 4.58 10.35 -11.60
N LEU A 187 5.15 10.19 -10.41
CA LEU A 187 4.62 10.90 -9.23
C LEU A 187 4.94 12.40 -9.32
N PRO A 188 4.03 13.30 -8.91
CA PRO A 188 4.32 14.74 -8.89
C PRO A 188 5.60 15.06 -8.13
N ALA A 189 6.36 16.06 -8.58
CA ALA A 189 7.59 16.44 -7.90
C ALA A 189 7.31 17.03 -6.51
N GLY A 190 6.27 17.85 -6.35
CA GLY A 190 5.96 18.53 -5.07
C GLY A 190 4.47 18.53 -4.76
N GLY A 191 4.09 19.30 -3.74
CA GLY A 191 2.70 19.42 -3.32
C GLY A 191 2.25 18.34 -2.34
N TYR A 192 3.18 17.80 -1.54
CA TYR A 192 2.88 16.79 -0.53
C TYR A 192 2.72 17.42 0.85
N ARG A 193 1.71 16.95 1.57
CA ARG A 193 1.52 17.18 3.01
C ARG A 193 2.09 16.04 3.83
N ILE A 194 2.08 14.83 3.28
CA ILE A 194 2.70 13.64 3.88
C ILE A 194 3.51 12.92 2.79
N PRO A 195 4.85 12.83 2.93
CA PRO A 195 5.66 13.66 3.83
C PRO A 195 5.49 15.16 3.51
N TRP A 196 5.82 16.03 4.47
CA TRP A 196 5.71 17.48 4.22
C TRP A 196 6.78 17.93 3.21
N VAL A 197 6.35 18.26 1.99
CA VAL A 197 7.19 18.72 0.88
C VAL A 197 6.47 19.86 0.15
N GLN A 198 6.63 21.07 0.67
CA GLN A 198 6.08 22.29 0.07
C GLN A 198 7.10 23.03 -0.80
N LEU A 199 8.40 22.86 -0.50
CA LEU A 199 9.50 23.40 -1.28
C LEU A 199 10.45 22.28 -1.68
N GLY A 200 10.75 22.19 -2.98
CA GLY A 200 11.61 21.14 -3.56
C GLY A 200 10.82 19.96 -4.10
N SER A 201 11.50 18.80 -4.22
CA SER A 201 10.92 17.57 -4.75
C SER A 201 10.77 16.49 -3.67
N LEU A 202 9.75 15.64 -3.79
CA LEU A 202 9.60 14.44 -2.97
C LEU A 202 10.81 13.53 -3.19
N ARG A 203 11.42 13.13 -2.08
CA ARG A 203 12.55 12.19 -2.02
C ARG A 203 12.21 11.13 -0.98
N PRO A 204 11.43 10.09 -1.37
CA PRO A 204 10.91 9.11 -0.41
C PRO A 204 12.03 8.26 0.20
N ASN A 205 13.19 8.19 -0.46
CA ASN A 205 14.40 7.53 0.02
C ASN A 205 15.21 8.34 1.05
N GLU A 206 14.93 9.64 1.18
CA GLU A 206 15.63 10.53 2.13
C GLU A 206 14.74 11.03 3.27
N ARG A 207 13.42 10.95 3.10
CA ARG A 207 12.44 11.46 4.04
C ARG A 207 11.42 10.37 4.32
N MET A 208 11.06 10.22 5.59
CA MET A 208 10.05 9.24 5.97
C MET A 208 8.72 9.57 5.30
N CYS A 209 8.21 8.62 4.55
CA CYS A 209 6.82 8.59 4.10
C CYS A 209 6.00 7.76 5.09
N GLN A 210 4.69 7.94 5.12
CA GLN A 210 3.82 7.13 5.97
C GLN A 210 3.80 5.67 5.46
N ASP A 211 3.65 4.68 6.36
CA ASP A 211 3.62 3.24 6.02
C ASP A 211 4.72 2.78 5.04
N TRP A 212 5.90 3.40 5.16
CA TRP A 212 7.06 3.16 4.31
C TRP A 212 7.82 1.90 4.71
N GLY A 213 8.00 0.96 3.77
CA GLY A 213 8.62 -0.34 4.07
C GLY A 213 9.04 -1.19 2.87
N LEU A 214 9.82 -2.24 3.15
CA LEU A 214 10.22 -3.30 2.25
C LEU A 214 9.53 -4.58 2.70
N TYR A 215 8.98 -5.29 1.74
CA TYR A 215 8.20 -6.49 1.93
C TYR A 215 8.95 -7.67 1.35
N PHE A 216 9.23 -8.66 2.18
CA PHE A 216 9.70 -9.97 1.76
C PHE A 216 8.62 -10.96 2.15
N SER A 217 8.08 -11.69 1.17
CA SER A 217 6.89 -12.52 1.38
C SER A 217 6.95 -13.81 0.57
N ALA A 218 6.52 -14.89 1.21
CA ALA A 218 6.40 -16.21 0.62
C ALA A 218 5.12 -16.33 -0.25
N PRO A 219 5.13 -17.20 -1.27
CA PRO A 219 3.91 -17.62 -1.96
C PRO A 219 2.85 -18.11 -0.96
N GLY A 220 1.63 -17.61 -1.08
CA GLY A 220 0.50 -17.89 -0.20
C GLY A 220 0.35 -16.94 0.99
N ALA A 221 1.31 -16.04 1.21
CA ALA A 221 1.19 -14.96 2.18
C ALA A 221 0.23 -13.88 1.67
N CYS A 222 -0.48 -13.23 2.59
CA CYS A 222 -1.46 -12.21 2.26
C CYS A 222 -1.41 -11.05 3.25
N THR A 223 -1.52 -9.82 2.74
CA THR A 223 -1.95 -8.67 3.51
C THR A 223 -3.46 -8.61 3.45
N ARG A 224 -4.13 -8.80 4.59
CA ARG A 224 -5.60 -8.93 4.67
C ARG A 224 -6.31 -7.71 4.10
N LEU A 225 -7.59 -7.86 3.80
CA LEU A 225 -8.45 -6.74 3.46
C LEU A 225 -8.30 -5.63 4.50
N HIS A 226 -7.93 -4.45 4.03
CA HIS A 226 -7.76 -3.26 4.85
C HIS A 226 -7.97 -2.01 4.02
N ALA A 227 -8.17 -0.88 4.69
CA ALA A 227 -7.96 0.42 4.09
C ALA A 227 -6.69 1.02 4.72
N ASP A 228 -5.85 1.63 3.88
CA ASP A 228 -4.58 2.18 4.32
C ASP A 228 -4.71 3.10 5.53
N GLY A 229 -3.69 3.06 6.37
CA GLY A 229 -3.55 3.94 7.52
C GLY A 229 -3.84 5.39 7.14
N MET A 230 -4.76 6.00 7.88
CA MET A 230 -5.16 7.40 7.71
C MET A 230 -5.76 7.76 6.34
N ARG A 231 -6.22 6.76 5.58
CA ARG A 231 -6.78 6.92 4.22
C ARG A 231 -5.82 7.72 3.32
N SER A 232 -4.54 7.39 3.37
CA SER A 232 -3.51 7.93 2.46
C SER A 232 -3.51 7.16 1.13
N ASN A 233 -2.89 7.71 0.09
CA ASN A 233 -2.57 6.91 -1.10
C ASN A 233 -1.33 6.09 -0.81
N ALA A 234 -1.21 4.93 -1.47
CA ALA A 234 -0.01 4.11 -1.44
C ALA A 234 0.48 3.81 -2.86
N VAL A 235 1.79 3.65 -3.00
CA VAL A 235 2.38 2.98 -4.18
C VAL A 235 3.02 1.67 -3.76
N LEU A 236 2.57 0.57 -4.35
CA LEU A 236 3.19 -0.74 -4.20
C LEU A 236 4.13 -1.00 -5.38
N CYS A 237 5.42 -0.84 -5.13
CA CYS A 237 6.49 -1.06 -6.10
C CYS A 237 6.92 -2.52 -6.06
N GLN A 238 6.77 -3.25 -7.16
CA GLN A 238 7.09 -4.67 -7.23
C GLN A 238 8.46 -4.90 -7.87
N ILE A 239 9.44 -5.27 -7.05
CA ILE A 239 10.83 -5.44 -7.50
C ILE A 239 11.08 -6.87 -7.98
N ALA A 240 10.63 -7.86 -7.23
CA ALA A 240 10.79 -9.27 -7.58
C ALA A 240 9.53 -10.06 -7.22
N GLY A 241 9.26 -11.11 -7.99
CA GLY A 241 8.08 -11.97 -7.81
C GLY A 241 6.77 -11.34 -8.28
N LYS A 242 5.65 -12.03 -8.00
CA LYS A 242 4.31 -11.64 -8.41
C LYS A 242 3.38 -11.47 -7.21
N LYS A 243 2.56 -10.43 -7.25
CA LYS A 243 1.44 -10.21 -6.33
C LYS A 243 0.16 -10.03 -7.12
N ALA A 244 -0.98 -10.35 -6.52
CA ALA A 244 -2.29 -10.10 -7.10
C ALA A 244 -3.30 -9.83 -6.00
N GLY A 245 -4.48 -9.32 -6.36
CA GLY A 245 -5.51 -9.07 -5.36
C GLY A 245 -6.62 -8.19 -5.89
N TRP A 246 -7.32 -7.56 -4.95
CA TRP A 246 -8.52 -6.79 -5.23
C TRP A 246 -8.50 -5.42 -4.55
N ILE A 247 -9.11 -4.45 -5.21
CA ILE A 247 -9.35 -3.09 -4.72
C ILE A 247 -10.86 -2.82 -4.85
N PHE A 248 -11.44 -2.25 -3.81
CA PHE A 248 -12.88 -2.00 -3.70
C PHE A 248 -13.14 -0.49 -3.76
N SER A 249 -14.18 -0.09 -4.49
CA SER A 249 -14.63 1.30 -4.51
C SER A 249 -14.98 1.79 -3.09
N PRO A 250 -14.94 3.11 -2.82
CA PRO A 250 -15.24 3.63 -1.49
C PRO A 250 -16.63 3.23 -0.97
N SER A 251 -17.61 3.08 -1.87
CA SER A 251 -18.99 2.68 -1.56
C SER A 251 -19.10 1.24 -1.04
N LEU A 252 -18.11 0.39 -1.34
CA LEU A 252 -18.07 -1.01 -0.90
C LEU A 252 -17.27 -1.21 0.39
N GLU A 253 -16.68 -0.18 1.00
CA GLU A 253 -15.86 -0.33 2.22
C GLU A 253 -16.65 -1.02 3.35
N GLY A 254 -17.90 -0.59 3.58
CA GLY A 254 -18.78 -1.18 4.60
C GLY A 254 -19.16 -2.62 4.27
N ALA A 255 -19.53 -2.89 3.02
CA ALA A 255 -19.88 -4.23 2.54
C ALA A 255 -18.69 -5.20 2.67
N ALA A 256 -17.52 -4.80 2.17
CA ALA A 256 -16.30 -5.59 2.23
C ALA A 256 -15.87 -5.88 3.68
N ARG A 257 -15.98 -4.88 4.57
CA ARG A 257 -15.73 -5.05 6.00
C ARG A 257 -16.72 -6.00 6.66
N SER A 258 -18.02 -5.84 6.40
CA SER A 258 -19.05 -6.68 7.00
C SER A 258 -18.91 -8.14 6.56
N ALA A 259 -18.66 -8.35 5.26
CA ALA A 259 -18.44 -9.68 4.70
C ALA A 259 -17.20 -10.34 5.29
N ALA A 260 -16.09 -9.60 5.40
CA ALA A 260 -14.87 -10.09 6.03
C ALA A 260 -15.10 -10.42 7.51
N GLU A 261 -15.44 -9.43 8.34
CA GLU A 261 -15.56 -9.59 9.80
C GLU A 261 -16.70 -10.53 10.23
N GLY A 262 -17.65 -10.84 9.34
CA GLY A 262 -18.82 -11.64 9.66
C GLY A 262 -19.79 -10.95 10.62
N SER A 263 -19.71 -9.61 10.72
CA SER A 263 -20.53 -8.79 11.59
C SER A 263 -20.96 -7.51 10.86
N ASP A 264 -22.03 -6.86 11.32
CA ASP A 264 -22.52 -5.65 10.67
C ASP A 264 -21.47 -4.54 10.74
N ALA A 265 -21.17 -3.90 9.62
CA ALA A 265 -20.21 -2.79 9.58
C ALA A 265 -20.93 -1.47 9.29
N GLU A 266 -20.34 -0.35 9.71
CA GLU A 266 -20.79 0.96 9.25
C GLU A 266 -20.65 1.04 7.73
N ASP A 267 -21.73 1.42 7.07
CA ASP A 267 -21.75 1.71 5.64
C ASP A 267 -21.24 3.13 5.41
N PHE A 268 -20.21 3.25 4.59
CA PHE A 268 -19.69 4.54 4.16
C PHE A 268 -20.30 4.79 2.81
N ALA A 269 -21.33 5.64 2.75
CA ALA A 269 -21.70 6.25 1.48
C ALA A 269 -20.43 6.92 0.93
N GLY A 270 -19.89 6.36 -0.15
CA GLY A 270 -18.59 6.76 -0.68
C GLY A 270 -18.54 8.27 -0.85
N SER A 271 -17.51 8.92 -0.30
CA SER A 271 -17.26 10.34 -0.55
C SER A 271 -16.47 10.47 -1.85
N GLY A 272 -17.17 10.42 -3.00
CA GLY A 272 -16.57 10.49 -4.33
C GLY A 272 -17.60 10.79 -5.41
N ALA A 273 -17.14 11.23 -6.59
CA ALA A 273 -17.99 11.61 -7.73
C ALA A 273 -18.63 10.41 -8.46
N ASP A 274 -18.12 9.19 -8.22
CA ASP A 274 -18.68 7.93 -8.72
C ASP A 274 -19.13 7.09 -7.51
N SER A 275 -20.45 6.92 -7.34
CA SER A 275 -21.05 6.11 -6.28
C SER A 275 -21.27 4.65 -6.70
N ALA A 276 -20.78 4.26 -7.88
CA ALA A 276 -20.90 2.89 -8.37
C ALA A 276 -20.07 1.91 -7.52
N ASP A 277 -20.68 0.77 -7.22
CA ASP A 277 -20.03 -0.35 -6.59
C ASP A 277 -19.11 -1.01 -7.64
N ARG A 278 -17.79 -0.86 -7.47
CA ARG A 278 -16.77 -1.40 -8.39
C ARG A 278 -15.71 -2.20 -7.64
N ILE A 279 -15.25 -3.27 -8.26
CA ILE A 279 -14.18 -4.12 -7.75
C ILE A 279 -13.14 -4.29 -8.85
N TRP A 280 -11.90 -3.86 -8.57
CA TRP A 280 -10.79 -4.01 -9.50
C TRP A 280 -9.87 -5.15 -9.07
N ARG A 281 -9.59 -6.07 -9.98
CA ARG A 281 -8.48 -7.03 -9.85
C ARG A 281 -7.18 -6.41 -10.32
N PHE A 282 -6.09 -6.69 -9.63
CA PHE A 282 -4.75 -6.42 -10.15
C PHE A 282 -3.88 -7.68 -10.17
N ASP A 283 -2.99 -7.77 -11.16
CA ASP A 283 -1.86 -8.68 -11.21
C ASP A 283 -0.60 -7.82 -11.40
N LEU A 284 0.28 -7.86 -10.41
CA LEU A 284 1.44 -7.00 -10.29
C LEU A 284 2.72 -7.81 -10.51
N ALA A 285 3.45 -7.48 -11.57
CA ALA A 285 4.67 -8.15 -11.99
C ALA A 285 5.94 -7.37 -11.61
N PRO A 286 7.13 -8.00 -11.66
CA PRO A 286 8.40 -7.29 -11.46
C PRO A 286 8.57 -6.10 -12.41
N GLY A 287 9.04 -4.96 -11.91
CA GLY A 287 9.22 -3.72 -12.68
C GLY A 287 8.05 -2.74 -12.58
N GLU A 288 6.92 -3.19 -12.03
CA GLU A 288 5.66 -2.44 -12.04
C GLU A 288 5.39 -1.72 -10.71
N ILE A 289 4.62 -0.64 -10.78
CA ILE A 289 4.13 0.08 -9.60
C ILE A 289 2.60 0.18 -9.67
N LEU A 290 1.93 -0.30 -8.62
CA LEU A 290 0.49 -0.11 -8.42
C LEU A 290 0.23 1.13 -7.57
N LEU A 291 -0.62 2.04 -8.06
CA LEU A 291 -1.26 3.06 -7.22
C LEU A 291 -2.49 2.45 -6.53
N ILE A 292 -2.53 2.58 -5.21
CA ILE A 292 -3.73 2.34 -4.40
C ILE A 292 -4.23 3.71 -3.92
N PRO A 293 -5.31 4.25 -4.51
CA PRO A 293 -5.84 5.54 -4.12
C PRO A 293 -6.34 5.59 -2.68
N ARG A 294 -6.34 6.81 -2.13
CA ARG A 294 -6.77 7.06 -0.76
C ARG A 294 -8.12 6.42 -0.43
N GLY A 295 -8.11 5.67 0.67
CA GLY A 295 -9.33 5.16 1.28
C GLY A 295 -10.04 4.06 0.51
N LEU A 296 -9.41 3.46 -0.50
CA LEU A 296 -9.91 2.24 -1.14
C LEU A 296 -9.51 1.03 -0.31
N ALA A 297 -10.50 0.22 0.08
CA ALA A 297 -10.21 -1.05 0.73
C ALA A 297 -9.56 -1.99 -0.29
N HIS A 298 -8.59 -2.80 0.15
CA HIS A 298 -7.86 -3.70 -0.74
C HIS A 298 -7.24 -4.87 0.00
N GLU A 299 -6.99 -5.96 -0.72
CA GLU A 299 -6.34 -7.18 -0.25
C GLU A 299 -5.23 -7.57 -1.22
N VAL A 300 -4.06 -7.99 -0.70
CA VAL A 300 -2.87 -8.28 -1.52
C VAL A 300 -2.33 -9.67 -1.21
N HIS A 301 -2.28 -10.52 -2.23
CA HIS A 301 -1.81 -11.90 -2.18
C HIS A 301 -0.44 -12.01 -2.84
N THR A 302 0.44 -12.81 -2.25
CA THR A 302 1.77 -13.11 -2.78
C THR A 302 1.72 -14.42 -3.55
N LEU A 303 1.95 -14.39 -4.86
CA LEU A 303 1.84 -15.55 -5.73
C LEU A 303 3.18 -16.26 -5.96
N SER A 304 4.29 -15.52 -5.90
CA SER A 304 5.63 -16.09 -5.98
C SER A 304 6.55 -15.42 -4.96
N PRO A 305 7.74 -15.97 -4.66
CA PRO A 305 8.69 -15.33 -3.75
C PRO A 305 8.90 -13.87 -4.14
N SER A 306 8.52 -12.94 -3.26
CA SER A 306 8.39 -11.52 -3.63
C SER A 306 9.21 -10.57 -2.78
N ILE A 307 9.74 -9.55 -3.45
CA ILE A 307 10.34 -8.35 -2.87
C ILE A 307 9.54 -7.14 -3.38
N SER A 308 8.98 -6.36 -2.47
CA SER A 308 8.24 -5.14 -2.81
C SER A 308 8.69 -3.99 -1.92
N LEU A 309 8.54 -2.76 -2.41
CA LEU A 309 8.69 -1.54 -1.62
C LEU A 309 7.37 -0.80 -1.65
N THR A 310 6.93 -0.26 -0.52
CA THR A 310 5.76 0.61 -0.47
C THR A 310 6.04 1.86 0.33
N PHE A 311 5.31 2.91 0.00
CA PHE A 311 5.18 4.09 0.83
C PHE A 311 3.88 4.81 0.54
N ASN A 312 3.36 5.46 1.57
CA ASN A 312 2.14 6.22 1.50
C ASN A 312 2.41 7.71 1.47
N PHE A 313 1.50 8.44 0.84
CA PHE A 313 1.58 9.87 0.71
C PHE A 313 0.20 10.53 0.67
N VAL A 314 0.21 11.82 1.01
CA VAL A 314 -0.95 12.71 0.94
C VAL A 314 -0.51 14.01 0.28
N THR A 315 -1.24 14.41 -0.75
CA THR A 315 -1.00 15.64 -1.52
C THR A 315 -1.88 16.81 -1.05
N ASN A 316 -1.62 17.99 -1.58
CA ASN A 316 -2.40 19.21 -1.32
C ASN A 316 -3.87 19.11 -1.76
N LEU A 317 -4.22 18.19 -2.65
CA LEU A 317 -5.59 18.04 -3.15
C LEU A 317 -6.52 17.35 -2.14
N GLU A 318 -5.96 16.58 -1.23
CA GLU A 318 -6.68 15.59 -0.41
C GLU A 318 -6.38 15.72 1.08
N PHE A 319 -5.50 16.65 1.46
CA PHE A 319 -5.13 16.80 2.87
C PHE A 319 -6.32 17.16 3.75
N GLN A 320 -7.27 17.96 3.28
CA GLN A 320 -8.44 18.30 4.09
C GLN A 320 -9.23 17.06 4.50
N ASP A 321 -9.34 16.06 3.62
CA ASP A 321 -10.00 14.79 3.92
C ASP A 321 -9.20 13.99 4.95
N TYR A 322 -7.87 13.96 4.82
CA TYR A 322 -6.98 13.37 5.83
C TYR A 322 -7.18 13.99 7.22
N PHE A 323 -7.11 15.32 7.33
CA PHE A 323 -7.23 16.02 8.61
C PHE A 323 -8.63 15.86 9.21
N ARG A 324 -9.68 15.87 8.38
CA ARG A 324 -11.07 15.63 8.80
C ARG A 324 -11.26 14.20 9.31
N TYR A 325 -10.81 13.21 8.54
CA TYR A 325 -10.88 11.80 8.92
C TYR A 325 -10.25 11.57 10.29
N LYS A 326 -9.07 12.14 10.50
CA LYS A 326 -8.34 12.00 11.76
C LYS A 326 -9.00 12.69 12.95
N ALA A 327 -9.63 13.84 12.74
CA ALA A 327 -10.36 14.57 13.78
C ALA A 327 -11.65 13.85 14.23
N GLU A 328 -12.25 13.06 13.33
CA GLU A 328 -13.53 12.37 13.54
C GLU A 328 -13.40 10.87 13.85
N ARG A 329 -12.24 10.24 13.57
CA ARG A 329 -12.11 8.78 13.65
C ARG A 329 -10.74 8.25 14.06
N GLY A 330 -10.81 7.02 14.58
CA GLY A 330 -9.72 6.09 14.92
C GLY A 330 -8.77 5.79 13.75
N ALA A 331 -7.67 5.08 14.03
CA ALA A 331 -6.71 4.64 13.01
C ALA A 331 -7.39 3.87 11.86
N GLY A 332 -6.68 3.66 10.73
CA GLY A 332 -7.15 2.78 9.65
C GLY A 332 -7.57 1.39 10.18
N TRP A 333 -8.28 0.62 9.36
CA TRP A 333 -8.81 -0.68 9.79
C TRP A 333 -8.17 -1.80 8.96
N ILE A 334 -7.96 -2.93 9.62
CA ILE A 334 -7.50 -4.18 9.02
C ILE A 334 -8.48 -5.26 9.46
N ALA A 335 -8.92 -6.10 8.53
CA ALA A 335 -9.85 -7.16 8.82
C ALA A 335 -9.28 -8.12 9.89
N SER A 336 -10.08 -8.34 10.94
CA SER A 336 -9.77 -9.36 11.96
C SER A 336 -10.13 -10.78 11.49
N ALA A 337 -10.87 -10.87 10.39
CA ALA A 337 -11.36 -12.08 9.77
C ALA A 337 -10.27 -12.98 9.16
N PRO A 338 -10.61 -14.24 8.83
CA PRO A 338 -9.74 -15.10 8.02
C PRO A 338 -9.32 -14.41 6.71
N ILE A 339 -8.11 -14.73 6.26
CA ILE A 339 -7.54 -14.27 4.99
C ILE A 339 -8.43 -14.72 3.83
N SER A 340 -8.65 -13.84 2.83
CA SER A 340 -9.70 -13.88 1.82
C SER A 340 -11.04 -13.38 2.39
N ALA A 341 -11.29 -12.08 2.21
CA ALA A 341 -12.48 -11.41 2.73
C ALA A 341 -13.80 -12.01 2.25
N VAL A 342 -13.82 -12.67 1.10
CA VAL A 342 -15.00 -13.39 0.62
C VAL A 342 -14.55 -14.60 -0.20
N SER A 343 -14.81 -15.80 0.31
CA SER A 343 -14.64 -17.08 -0.38
C SER A 343 -15.24 -17.08 -1.78
N GLU A 344 -16.34 -16.36 -1.97
CA GLU A 344 -17.04 -16.17 -3.22
C GLU A 344 -16.25 -15.34 -4.25
N PHE A 345 -15.25 -14.51 -3.87
CA PHE A 345 -14.42 -13.82 -4.87
C PHE A 345 -13.52 -14.78 -5.64
N ALA A 346 -13.00 -15.81 -4.95
CA ALA A 346 -12.25 -16.86 -5.61
C ALA A 346 -13.15 -17.74 -6.50
N GLU A 347 -14.45 -17.86 -6.18
CA GLU A 347 -15.44 -18.56 -7.01
C GLU A 347 -15.88 -17.74 -8.21
N ILE A 348 -16.18 -16.44 -8.04
CA ILE A 348 -16.44 -15.48 -9.12
C ILE A 348 -15.26 -15.45 -10.10
N TYR A 349 -14.04 -15.49 -9.57
CA TYR A 349 -12.81 -15.59 -10.35
C TYR A 349 -12.69 -16.89 -11.17
N ARG A 350 -13.03 -18.04 -10.58
CA ARG A 350 -12.96 -19.34 -11.26
C ARG A 350 -14.09 -19.55 -12.27
N ALA A 351 -15.21 -18.84 -12.10
CA ALA A 351 -16.39 -19.00 -12.95
C ALA A 351 -16.22 -18.39 -14.35
N ASP A 352 -15.35 -17.38 -14.55
CA ASP A 352 -15.09 -16.85 -15.89
C ASP A 352 -13.76 -16.08 -16.04
N PRO A 353 -12.70 -16.72 -16.56
CA PRO A 353 -11.44 -16.05 -16.91
C PRO A 353 -11.54 -15.11 -18.13
N ASN A 354 -12.62 -15.20 -18.93
CA ASN A 354 -12.75 -14.56 -20.23
C ASN A 354 -13.78 -13.40 -20.26
N SER A 355 -14.71 -13.28 -19.31
CA SER A 355 -15.65 -12.14 -19.28
C SER A 355 -14.97 -10.80 -19.05
N VAL A 356 -13.87 -10.75 -18.30
CA VAL A 356 -13.21 -9.47 -17.96
C VAL A 356 -12.27 -8.98 -19.09
N VAL A 357 -11.86 -9.86 -20.00
CA VAL A 357 -10.97 -9.51 -21.13
C VAL A 357 -11.77 -9.19 -22.39
N ALA A 358 -13.02 -9.66 -22.50
CA ALA A 358 -13.82 -9.53 -23.72
C ALA A 358 -14.33 -8.09 -23.99
N ASP A 359 -14.51 -7.24 -22.97
CA ASP A 359 -15.04 -5.88 -23.17
C ASP A 359 -13.97 -4.80 -23.41
N ALA A 360 -12.69 -5.06 -23.13
CA ALA A 360 -11.62 -4.10 -23.45
C ALA A 360 -11.38 -3.92 -24.97
N ASN A 361 -11.88 -4.85 -25.80
CA ASN A 361 -11.74 -4.80 -27.25
C ASN A 361 -13.02 -4.36 -27.99
N ARG A 362 -14.10 -3.98 -27.29
CA ARG A 362 -15.39 -3.62 -27.92
C ARG A 362 -15.63 -2.14 -28.15
N GLU A 363 -14.79 -1.22 -27.67
CA GLU A 363 -15.00 0.23 -27.85
C GLU A 363 -14.04 0.94 -28.82
N VAL A 364 -13.22 0.23 -29.61
CA VAL A 364 -12.36 0.86 -30.64
C VAL A 364 -12.96 0.84 -32.06
N HIS A 365 -14.16 0.28 -32.23
CA HIS A 365 -14.90 0.38 -33.49
C HIS A 365 -16.35 0.74 -33.22
N LEU A 366 -16.63 2.05 -33.13
CA LEU A 366 -17.84 2.73 -33.65
C LEU A 366 -17.85 4.19 -33.12
N ALA A 367 -17.22 5.09 -33.86
CA ALA A 367 -17.63 6.48 -34.14
C ALA A 367 -16.52 7.20 -34.91
#